data_AF-A0A4Q0AW96-F1
#
_entry.id   AF-A0A4Q0AW96-F1
#
_cell.length_a   1.000
_cell.length_b   1.000
_cell.length_c   1.000
_cell.angle_alpha   90.00
_cell.angle_beta   90.00
_cell.angle_gamma   90.00
#
_symmetry.space_group_name_H-M   'P 1'
#
loop_
_entity.id
_entity.type
_entity.pdbx_description
1 polymer ?
#
loop_
_entity_poly.entity_id
_entity_poly.type
_entity_poly.pdbx_seq_one_letter_code
_entity_poly.pdbx_strand_id
1 'polypeptide(L)'
;MLHWLKFTTSFILFLLAYMAFTHTGWWCLTALIYAWLLIPLIELLSSPDITNLSESEEKAAKNDFHYDAVLYVAVVLHILLFIVFLGSMQTIGLPFTTVIARIATMGLLCSTFGINMAHELGHWQKKYEQHWQKLLC
;
A
#
# COMPACT_ATOMS: atom_id res chain seq x y z
N MET A 1 -22.13 6.67 -2.76
CA MET A 1 -22.25 5.20 -2.62
C MET A 1 -21.02 4.41 -3.12
N LEU A 2 -19.94 5.04 -3.60
CA LEU A 2 -18.75 4.34 -4.14
C LEU A 2 -17.40 4.80 -3.53
N HIS A 3 -17.39 5.42 -2.34
CA HIS A 3 -16.14 5.94 -1.76
C HIS A 3 -15.21 4.82 -1.23
N TRP A 4 -15.77 3.71 -0.73
CA TRP A 4 -14.99 2.58 -0.20
C TRP A 4 -14.27 1.75 -1.29
N LEU A 5 -14.81 1.74 -2.52
CA LEU A 5 -14.20 1.06 -3.67
C LEU A 5 -12.85 1.69 -4.07
N LYS A 6 -12.71 3.01 -3.87
CA LYS A 6 -11.44 3.73 -4.08
C LYS A 6 -10.34 3.24 -3.13
N PHE A 7 -10.69 2.84 -1.92
CA PHE A 7 -9.72 2.28 -0.97
C PHE A 7 -9.36 0.83 -1.28
N THR A 8 -10.31 0.03 -1.75
CA THR A 8 -10.07 -1.38 -2.11
C THR A 8 -9.24 -1.52 -3.39
N THR A 9 -9.32 -0.57 -4.32
CA THR A 9 -8.43 -0.56 -5.49
C THR A 9 -6.96 -0.45 -5.11
N SER A 10 -6.62 0.20 -4.00
CA SER A 10 -5.24 0.28 -3.51
C SER A 10 -4.72 -1.07 -3.02
N PHE A 11 -5.60 -2.00 -2.58
CA PHE A 11 -5.18 -3.32 -2.10
C PHE A 11 -4.63 -4.22 -3.21
N ILE A 12 -4.90 -3.91 -4.48
CA ILE A 12 -4.28 -4.61 -5.60
C ILE A 12 -2.75 -4.52 -5.55
N LEU A 13 -2.19 -3.44 -4.98
CA LEU A 13 -0.74 -3.31 -4.79
C LEU A 13 -0.17 -4.37 -3.86
N PHE A 14 -0.89 -4.80 -2.83
CA PHE A 14 -0.45 -5.92 -1.98
C PHE A 14 -0.38 -7.23 -2.77
N LEU A 15 -1.37 -7.49 -3.62
CA LEU A 15 -1.38 -8.69 -4.49
C LEU A 15 -0.24 -8.65 -5.51
N LEU A 16 -0.05 -7.51 -6.18
CA LEU A 16 1.03 -7.33 -7.16
C LEU A 16 2.41 -7.43 -6.51
N ALA A 17 2.56 -6.90 -5.29
CA ALA A 17 3.80 -7.01 -4.54
C ALA A 17 4.09 -8.46 -4.12
N TYR A 18 3.06 -9.21 -3.68
CA TYR A 18 3.21 -10.65 -3.45
C TYR A 18 3.69 -11.39 -4.70
N MET A 19 3.11 -11.10 -5.87
CA MET A 19 3.58 -11.67 -7.14
C MET A 19 5.03 -11.28 -7.42
N ALA A 20 5.40 -10.02 -7.17
CA ALA A 20 6.76 -9.56 -7.40
C ALA A 20 7.80 -10.23 -6.49
N PHE A 21 7.45 -10.54 -5.25
CA PHE A 21 8.32 -11.23 -4.31
C PHE A 21 8.39 -12.74 -4.55
N THR A 22 7.37 -13.35 -5.13
CA THR A 22 7.32 -14.81 -5.33
C THR A 22 7.79 -15.26 -6.71
N HIS A 23 7.73 -14.38 -7.71
CA HIS A 23 8.10 -14.69 -9.10
C HIS A 23 9.40 -14.00 -9.54
N THR A 24 9.85 -14.33 -10.74
CA THR A 24 11.03 -13.76 -11.41
C THR A 24 10.67 -13.30 -12.83
N GLY A 25 11.59 -12.62 -13.52
CA GLY A 25 11.34 -12.10 -14.86
C GLY A 25 10.32 -10.96 -14.85
N TRP A 26 9.53 -10.78 -15.90
CA TRP A 26 8.61 -9.64 -16.03
C TRP A 26 7.57 -9.52 -14.90
N TRP A 27 7.24 -10.63 -14.24
CA TRP A 27 6.29 -10.64 -13.13
C TRP A 27 6.76 -9.81 -11.93
N CYS A 28 8.07 -9.65 -11.72
CA CYS A 28 8.60 -8.82 -10.64
C CYS A 28 8.40 -7.32 -10.82
N LEU A 29 8.07 -6.88 -12.04
CA LEU A 29 7.82 -5.48 -12.37
C LEU A 29 6.33 -5.11 -12.28
N THR A 30 5.43 -6.06 -12.06
CA THR A 30 3.98 -5.83 -12.12
C THR A 30 3.49 -4.75 -11.17
N ALA A 31 3.98 -4.74 -9.92
CA ALA A 31 3.66 -3.69 -8.95
C ALA A 31 4.14 -2.30 -9.39
N LEU A 32 5.36 -2.22 -9.95
CA LEU A 32 5.96 -0.97 -10.43
C LEU A 32 5.25 -0.44 -11.66
N ILE A 33 4.96 -1.31 -12.64
CA ILE A 33 4.21 -0.96 -13.85
C ILE A 33 2.82 -0.47 -13.46
N TYR A 34 2.15 -1.14 -12.53
CA TYR A 34 0.85 -0.70 -12.07
C TYR A 34 0.91 0.69 -11.42
N ALA A 35 1.82 0.89 -10.45
CA ALA A 35 1.90 2.13 -9.69
C ALA A 35 2.41 3.33 -10.49
N TRP A 36 3.43 3.14 -11.33
CA TRP A 36 4.15 4.24 -11.98
C TRP A 36 3.82 4.42 -13.46
N LEU A 37 3.14 3.45 -14.09
CA LEU A 37 2.70 3.59 -15.47
C LEU A 37 1.18 3.59 -15.59
N LEU A 38 0.50 2.56 -15.05
CA LEU A 38 -0.95 2.41 -15.25
C LEU A 38 -1.76 3.47 -14.50
N ILE A 39 -1.48 3.70 -13.20
CA ILE A 39 -2.20 4.73 -12.43
C ILE A 39 -2.03 6.12 -13.07
N PRO A 40 -0.81 6.63 -13.35
CA PRO A 40 -0.65 7.95 -13.98
C PRO A 40 -1.29 8.05 -15.37
N LEU A 41 -1.28 6.95 -16.16
CA LEU A 41 -1.92 6.96 -17.47
C LEU A 41 -3.44 7.04 -17.38
N ILE A 42 -4.05 6.31 -16.44
CA ILE A 42 -5.49 6.40 -16.17
C ILE A 42 -5.85 7.79 -15.67
N GLU A 43 -5.03 8.36 -14.78
CA GLU A 43 -5.22 9.71 -14.24
C GLU A 43 -5.15 10.76 -15.35
N LEU A 44 -4.19 10.66 -16.28
CA LEU A 44 -4.05 11.58 -17.41
C LEU A 44 -5.27 11.57 -18.36
N LEU A 45 -5.93 10.43 -18.49
CA LEU A 45 -7.12 10.26 -19.34
C LEU A 45 -8.43 10.61 -18.60
N SER A 46 -8.38 10.76 -17.27
CA SER A 46 -9.54 11.05 -16.43
C SER A 46 -9.69 12.56 -16.22
N SER A 47 -10.93 13.05 -16.11
CA SER A 47 -11.16 14.44 -15.71
C SER A 47 -10.99 14.58 -14.19
N PRO A 48 -10.28 15.62 -13.70
CA PRO A 48 -10.14 15.84 -12.27
C PRO A 48 -11.49 16.17 -11.63
N ASP A 49 -11.79 15.51 -10.51
CA ASP A 49 -12.96 15.82 -9.70
C ASP A 49 -12.63 16.99 -8.77
N ILE A 50 -13.29 18.13 -8.98
CA ILE A 50 -13.11 19.35 -8.19
C ILE A 50 -14.12 19.48 -7.03
N THR A 51 -14.93 18.44 -6.79
CA THR A 51 -15.89 18.44 -5.70
C THR A 51 -15.21 18.11 -4.37
N ASN A 52 -15.22 19.07 -3.44
CA ASN A 52 -14.79 18.83 -2.06
C ASN A 52 -15.95 18.27 -1.25
N LEU A 53 -15.63 17.44 -0.25
CA LEU A 53 -16.62 17.01 0.75
C LEU A 53 -17.13 18.23 1.52
N SER A 54 -18.42 18.24 1.86
CA SER A 54 -18.97 19.21 2.80
C SER A 54 -18.46 18.94 4.23
N GLU A 55 -18.43 19.96 5.10
CA GLU A 55 -17.98 19.80 6.50
C GLU A 55 -18.74 18.71 7.28
N SER A 56 -20.01 18.46 6.94
CA SER A 56 -20.82 17.40 7.55
C SER A 56 -20.41 16.01 7.05
N GLU A 57 -20.09 15.87 5.76
CA GLU A 57 -19.59 14.62 5.17
C GLU A 57 -18.18 14.30 5.65
N GLU A 58 -17.31 15.30 5.83
CA GLU A 58 -15.96 15.11 6.36
C GLU A 58 -15.97 14.59 7.80
N LYS A 59 -16.85 15.15 8.65
CA LYS A 59 -17.01 14.68 10.04
C LYS A 59 -17.59 13.26 10.12
N ALA A 60 -18.47 12.89 9.20
CA ALA A 60 -18.99 11.52 9.12
C ALA A 60 -17.91 10.53 8.65
N ALA A 61 -17.07 10.92 7.68
CA ALA A 61 -15.98 10.09 7.18
C ALA A 61 -14.86 9.86 8.21
N LYS A 62 -14.58 10.84 9.08
CA LYS A 62 -13.55 10.74 10.13
C LYS A 62 -13.84 9.74 11.25
N ASN A 63 -15.09 9.32 11.40
CA ASN A 63 -15.52 8.49 12.54
C ASN A 63 -16.08 7.13 12.10
N ASP A 64 -15.62 6.66 10.93
CA ASP A 64 -16.12 5.43 10.32
C ASP A 64 -15.28 4.22 10.72
N PHE A 65 -15.88 3.31 11.49
CA PHE A 65 -15.28 2.01 11.86
C PHE A 65 -14.77 1.22 10.65
N HIS A 66 -15.37 1.39 9.47
CA HIS A 66 -14.93 0.73 8.25
C HIS A 66 -13.55 1.22 7.80
N TYR A 67 -13.21 2.49 8.02
CA TYR A 67 -11.89 3.04 7.72
C TYR A 67 -10.82 2.43 8.60
N ASP A 68 -11.08 2.34 9.91
CA ASP A 68 -10.17 1.70 10.87
C ASP A 68 -9.92 0.23 10.52
N ALA A 69 -10.98 -0.51 10.17
CA ALA A 69 -10.86 -1.90 9.77
C ALA A 69 -9.97 -2.08 8.54
N VAL A 70 -10.14 -1.22 7.52
CA VAL A 70 -9.31 -1.23 6.31
C VAL A 70 -7.85 -0.91 6.65
N LEU A 71 -7.61 0.07 7.53
CA LEU A 71 -6.26 0.41 7.99
C LEU A 71 -5.59 -0.77 8.69
N TYR A 72 -6.28 -1.43 9.62
CA TYR A 72 -5.76 -2.60 10.33
C TYR A 72 -5.41 -3.76 9.38
N VAL A 73 -6.25 -4.04 8.38
CA VAL A 73 -5.94 -5.07 7.37
C VAL A 73 -4.71 -4.68 6.56
N ALA A 74 -4.59 -3.41 6.15
CA ALA A 74 -3.42 -2.94 5.41
C ALA A 74 -2.12 -3.08 6.22
N VAL A 75 -2.15 -2.80 7.53
CA VAL A 75 -0.99 -2.98 8.43
C VAL A 75 -0.56 -4.45 8.48
N VAL A 76 -1.50 -5.36 8.69
CA VAL A 76 -1.22 -6.80 8.75
C VAL A 76 -0.65 -7.29 7.41
N LEU A 77 -1.26 -6.90 6.29
CA LEU A 77 -0.76 -7.28 4.96
C LEU A 77 0.64 -6.72 4.69
N HIS A 78 0.93 -5.48 5.10
CA HIS A 78 2.24 -4.87 4.92
C HIS A 78 3.33 -5.66 5.65
N ILE A 79 3.07 -6.05 6.90
CA ILE A 79 4.02 -6.83 7.69
C ILE A 79 4.21 -8.24 7.10
N LEU A 80 3.12 -8.90 6.69
CA LEU A 80 3.21 -10.22 6.06
C LEU A 80 4.04 -10.16 4.78
N LEU A 81 3.82 -9.15 3.93
CA LEU A 81 4.60 -8.97 2.71
C LEU A 81 6.04 -8.58 2.97
N PHE A 82 6.32 -7.83 4.02
CA PHE A 82 7.70 -7.56 4.44
C PHE A 82 8.45 -8.84 4.81
N ILE A 83 7.81 -9.75 5.55
CA ILE A 83 8.36 -11.08 5.86
C ILE A 83 8.58 -11.90 4.58
N VAL A 84 7.60 -11.92 3.67
CA VAL A 84 7.72 -12.60 2.37
C VAL A 84 8.87 -12.01 1.55
N PHE A 85 9.01 -10.69 1.52
CA PHE A 85 10.12 -10.01 0.85
C PHE A 85 11.47 -10.45 1.42
N LEU A 86 11.66 -10.40 2.74
CA LEU A 86 12.89 -10.82 3.40
C LEU A 86 13.24 -12.28 3.09
N GLY A 87 12.26 -13.18 3.17
CA GLY A 87 12.45 -14.59 2.80
C GLY A 87 12.79 -14.76 1.32
N SER A 88 12.11 -14.03 0.44
CA SER A 88 12.35 -14.11 -1.00
C SER A 88 13.77 -13.71 -1.39
N MET A 89 14.38 -12.77 -0.66
CA MET A 89 15.73 -12.25 -0.87
C MET A 89 16.83 -13.27 -0.52
N GLN A 90 16.49 -14.32 0.22
CA GLN A 90 17.43 -15.41 0.56
C GLN A 90 17.57 -16.45 -0.56
N THR A 91 16.84 -16.30 -1.67
CA THR A 91 16.90 -17.24 -2.80
C THR A 91 18.25 -17.14 -3.52
N ILE A 92 18.97 -18.25 -3.61
CA ILE A 92 20.29 -18.33 -4.28
C ILE A 92 20.10 -18.17 -5.80
N GLY A 93 20.98 -17.40 -6.44
CA GLY A 93 21.00 -17.26 -7.90
C GLY A 93 19.95 -16.32 -8.48
N LEU A 94 19.37 -15.42 -7.67
CA LEU A 94 18.44 -14.42 -8.17
C LEU A 94 19.11 -13.50 -9.21
N PRO A 95 18.47 -13.29 -10.38
CA PRO A 95 18.93 -12.28 -11.33
C PRO A 95 18.96 -10.90 -10.70
N PHE A 96 19.98 -10.10 -11.05
CA PHE A 96 20.13 -8.74 -10.54
C PHE A 96 18.91 -7.85 -10.82
N THR A 97 18.26 -8.03 -11.96
CA THR A 97 17.02 -7.32 -12.32
C THR A 97 15.87 -7.65 -11.37
N THR A 98 15.73 -8.92 -10.97
CA THR A 98 14.71 -9.35 -9.98
C THR A 98 15.00 -8.74 -8.61
N VAL A 99 16.27 -8.69 -8.19
CA VAL A 99 16.67 -8.07 -6.93
C VAL A 99 16.26 -6.60 -6.90
N ILE A 100 16.59 -5.83 -7.95
CA ILE A 100 16.19 -4.42 -8.06
C ILE A 100 14.66 -4.29 -7.99
N ALA A 101 13.94 -5.09 -8.78
CA ALA A 101 12.49 -5.00 -8.84
C ALA A 101 11.81 -5.30 -7.49
N ARG A 102 12.31 -6.30 -6.74
CA ARG A 102 11.79 -6.61 -5.40
C ARG A 102 12.09 -5.51 -4.40
N ILE A 103 13.32 -4.98 -4.39
CA ILE A 103 13.69 -3.86 -3.51
C ILE A 103 12.83 -2.62 -3.83
N ALA A 104 12.69 -2.26 -5.11
CA ALA A 104 11.86 -1.15 -5.54
C ALA A 104 10.38 -1.35 -5.17
N THR A 105 9.86 -2.57 -5.31
CA THR A 105 8.48 -2.90 -4.92
C THR A 105 8.27 -2.79 -3.41
N MET A 106 9.23 -3.23 -2.59
CA MET A 106 9.14 -3.05 -1.14
C MET A 106 9.21 -1.56 -0.77
N GLY A 107 10.12 -0.81 -1.38
CA GLY A 107 10.21 0.65 -1.20
C GLY A 107 8.91 1.37 -1.59
N LEU A 108 8.28 0.95 -2.68
CA LEU A 108 6.95 1.44 -3.08
C LEU A 108 5.93 1.20 -1.96
N LEU A 109 5.81 -0.03 -1.44
CA LEU A 109 4.87 -0.33 -0.36
C LEU A 109 5.15 0.49 0.92
N CYS A 110 6.41 0.69 1.29
CA CYS A 110 6.78 1.53 2.43
C CYS A 110 6.37 2.98 2.21
N SER A 111 6.62 3.53 1.02
CA SER A 111 6.32 4.92 0.71
C SER A 111 4.81 5.21 0.64
N THR A 112 4.02 4.29 0.09
CA THR A 112 2.58 4.50 -0.11
C THR A 112 1.75 4.10 1.09
N PHE A 113 2.01 2.92 1.66
CA PHE A 113 1.27 2.39 2.80
C PHE A 113 1.99 2.64 4.11
N GLY A 114 3.28 2.32 4.22
CA GLY A 114 4.04 2.44 5.47
C GLY A 114 3.93 3.84 6.09
N ILE A 115 4.25 4.88 5.31
CA ILE A 115 4.18 6.28 5.76
C ILE A 115 2.74 6.68 6.13
N ASN A 116 1.75 6.35 5.29
CA ASN A 116 0.37 6.74 5.52
C ASN A 116 -0.20 6.07 6.78
N MET A 117 0.01 4.76 6.91
CA MET A 117 -0.46 4.02 8.09
C MET A 117 0.26 4.47 9.36
N ALA A 118 1.56 4.76 9.30
CA ALA A 118 2.31 5.30 10.43
C ALA A 118 1.81 6.71 10.84
N HIS A 119 1.46 7.55 9.87
CA HIS A 119 0.87 8.86 10.14
C HIS A 119 -0.48 8.73 10.87
N GLU A 120 -1.37 7.88 10.36
CA GLU A 120 -2.72 7.67 10.92
C GLU A 120 -2.67 7.02 12.30
N LEU A 121 -1.89 5.95 12.49
CA LEU A 121 -1.72 5.29 13.79
C LEU A 121 -1.05 6.20 14.84
N GLY A 122 -0.26 7.18 14.40
CA GLY A 122 0.37 8.16 15.27
C GLY A 122 -0.61 9.16 15.89
N HIS A 123 -1.76 9.40 15.26
CA HIS A 123 -2.83 10.23 15.81
C HIS A 123 -3.66 9.50 16.87
N TRP A 124 -3.52 8.17 16.96
CA TRP A 124 -4.31 7.37 17.88
C TRP A 124 -3.73 7.36 19.30
N GLN A 125 -4.62 7.38 20.30
CA GLN A 125 -4.23 7.53 21.71
C GLN A 125 -3.78 6.23 22.38
N LYS A 126 -4.00 5.06 21.77
CA LYS A 126 -3.66 3.78 22.43
C LYS A 126 -2.18 3.44 22.21
N LYS A 127 -1.49 3.08 23.29
CA LYS A 127 -0.03 2.83 23.29
C LYS A 127 0.44 1.71 22.35
N TYR A 128 -0.40 0.72 22.07
CA TYR A 128 -0.04 -0.36 21.14
C TYR A 128 -0.07 0.09 19.67
N GLU A 129 -0.99 0.99 19.31
CA GLU A 129 -1.11 1.57 17.96
C GLU A 129 0.14 2.42 17.63
N GLN A 130 0.66 3.13 18.63
CA GLN A 130 1.95 3.86 18.54
C GLN A 130 3.18 2.94 18.43
N HIS A 131 3.08 1.67 18.85
CA HIS A 131 4.17 0.71 18.64
C HIS A 131 4.18 0.23 17.19
N TRP A 132 3.01 -0.03 16.60
CA TRP A 132 2.88 -0.35 15.18
C TRP A 132 3.39 0.78 14.28
N GLN A 133 3.16 2.04 14.66
CA GLN A 133 3.76 3.20 13.97
C GLN A 133 5.29 3.08 13.84
N LYS A 134 5.99 2.67 14.90
CA LYS A 134 7.46 2.52 14.90
C LYS A 134 7.95 1.31 14.10
N LEU A 135 7.09 0.33 13.83
CA LEU A 135 7.43 -0.83 13.03
C LEU A 135 7.29 -0.53 11.52
N LEU A 136 6.42 0.42 11.18
CA LEU A 136 6.11 0.83 9.81
C LEU A 136 7.04 1.92 9.26
N CYS A 137 7.86 2.54 10.12
CA CYS A 137 8.86 3.57 9.81
C CYS A 137 10.28 3.12 10.19
#